data_AF-A0A178AGR0-F1
#
_entry.id   AF-A0A178AGR0-F1
#
_cell.length_a   1.000
_cell.length_b   1.000
_cell.length_c   1.000
_cell.angle_alpha   90.00
_cell.angle_beta   90.00
_cell.angle_gamma   90.00
#
_symmetry.space_group_name_H-M   'P 1'
#
loop_
_entity.id
_entity.type
_entity.pdbx_description
1 polymer ?
#
loop_
_entity_poly.entity_id
_entity_poly.type
_entity_poly.pdbx_seq_one_letter_code
_entity_poly.pdbx_strand_id
1 'polypeptide(L)'
;MSSIPNTPSKLQPSFPKGHHTSESASTQSLISALSLQKHVEGGYFAEIDRNPLIIPNPFPPSSTTQTAEKPMSGDDSVRNASTSIYYLLTPTTPQGHFHRNKGRTVHTLIEGRGTYVLIHADEEGSGGKKRVESFVVGKDVSKGERSVWIVEGGKFKASFLLEGEGDRLLISETVIPGFEYSDHDFLTEEVFGELVTEEQRGELGWLVRKE
;
A
#
# COMPACT_ATOMS: atom_id res chain seq x y z
N MET A 1 2.97 -20.84 -13.66
CA MET A 1 2.23 -20.64 -12.40
C MET A 1 2.88 -19.50 -11.63
N SER A 2 2.17 -18.85 -10.71
CA SER A 2 2.77 -17.83 -9.83
C SER A 2 3.71 -18.47 -8.81
N SER A 3 4.71 -17.72 -8.38
CA SER A 3 5.56 -18.02 -7.22
C SER A 3 4.88 -17.74 -5.87
N ILE A 4 3.67 -17.17 -5.90
CA ILE A 4 2.88 -16.80 -4.72
C ILE A 4 1.81 -17.88 -4.49
N PRO A 5 1.70 -18.45 -3.28
CA PRO A 5 0.68 -19.43 -2.96
C PRO A 5 -0.74 -18.92 -3.24
N ASN A 6 -1.60 -19.78 -3.79
CA ASN A 6 -3.00 -19.48 -4.15
C ASN A 6 -3.19 -18.40 -5.23
N THR A 7 -2.13 -18.01 -5.93
CA THR A 7 -2.20 -17.10 -7.07
C THR A 7 -2.14 -17.89 -8.39
N PRO A 8 -3.17 -17.86 -9.24
CA PRO A 8 -3.27 -18.75 -10.41
C PRO A 8 -2.24 -18.44 -11.51
N SER A 9 -1.87 -17.18 -11.68
CA SER A 9 -0.99 -16.68 -12.73
C SER A 9 0.06 -15.73 -12.18
N LYS A 10 1.21 -15.61 -12.86
CA LYS A 10 2.24 -14.65 -12.45
C LYS A 10 1.67 -13.24 -12.38
N LEU A 11 2.00 -12.50 -11.32
CA LEU A 11 1.63 -11.10 -11.20
C LEU A 11 2.48 -10.26 -12.16
N GLN A 12 1.82 -9.36 -12.88
CA GLN A 12 2.44 -8.46 -13.85
C GLN A 12 1.74 -7.09 -13.79
N PRO A 13 2.44 -6.00 -14.16
CA PRO A 13 1.80 -4.70 -14.28
C PRO A 13 0.69 -4.74 -15.32
N SER A 14 -0.54 -4.41 -14.94
CA SER A 14 -1.65 -4.24 -15.89
C SER A 14 -1.45 -3.00 -16.78
N PHE A 15 -0.89 -1.94 -16.21
CA PHE A 15 -0.63 -0.68 -16.93
C PHE A 15 0.87 -0.39 -16.85
N PRO A 16 1.65 -0.70 -17.90
CA PRO A 16 3.08 -0.38 -17.90
C PRO A 16 3.30 1.13 -17.82
N LYS A 17 4.28 1.55 -17.00
CA LYS A 17 4.65 2.97 -16.84
C LYS A 17 4.90 3.61 -18.22
N GLY A 18 4.29 4.76 -18.46
CA GLY A 18 4.51 5.58 -19.67
C GLY A 18 3.52 5.34 -20.82
N HIS A 19 2.65 4.32 -20.75
CA HIS A 19 1.61 4.11 -21.79
C HIS A 19 0.45 5.11 -21.69
N HIS A 20 0.13 5.58 -20.49
CA HIS A 20 -0.89 6.59 -20.25
C HIS A 20 -0.24 7.87 -19.72
N THR A 21 -0.18 8.91 -20.55
CA THR A 21 0.50 10.18 -20.22
C THR A 21 -0.43 11.21 -19.58
N SER A 22 -1.75 10.96 -19.58
CA SER A 22 -2.75 11.85 -18.98
C SER A 22 -3.95 11.08 -18.46
N GLU A 23 -4.55 11.62 -17.40
CA GLU A 23 -5.78 11.09 -16.80
C GLU A 23 -7.01 11.37 -17.67
N SER A 24 -8.01 10.50 -17.61
CA SER A 24 -9.31 10.76 -18.24
C SER A 24 -10.02 11.98 -17.61
N ALA A 25 -10.94 12.62 -18.33
CA ALA A 25 -11.67 13.78 -17.81
C ALA A 25 -12.46 13.48 -16.51
N SER A 26 -13.01 12.26 -16.40
CA SER A 26 -13.72 11.82 -15.19
C SER A 26 -12.76 11.60 -14.01
N THR A 27 -11.54 11.10 -14.26
CA THR A 27 -10.51 10.94 -13.22
C THR A 27 -9.93 12.30 -12.80
N GLN A 28 -9.70 13.22 -13.73
CA GLN A 28 -9.28 14.60 -13.38
C GLN A 28 -10.33 15.32 -12.53
N SER A 29 -11.61 15.17 -12.87
CA SER A 29 -12.72 15.75 -12.09
C SER A 29 -12.77 15.17 -10.68
N LEU A 30 -12.56 13.85 -10.52
CA LEU A 30 -12.50 13.19 -9.23
C LEU A 30 -11.30 13.66 -8.39
N ILE A 31 -10.10 13.70 -8.99
CA ILE A 31 -8.88 14.21 -8.35
C ILE A 31 -9.11 15.62 -7.82
N SER A 32 -9.71 16.48 -8.64
CA SER A 32 -10.02 17.86 -8.24
C SER A 32 -11.07 17.92 -7.12
N ALA A 33 -12.17 17.17 -7.24
CA ALA A 33 -13.26 17.19 -6.27
C ALA A 33 -12.83 16.68 -4.88
N LEU A 34 -11.93 15.69 -4.82
CA LEU A 34 -11.40 15.13 -3.58
C LEU A 34 -10.08 15.79 -3.14
N SER A 35 -9.61 16.81 -3.86
CA SER A 35 -8.33 17.50 -3.59
C SER A 35 -7.14 16.52 -3.49
N LEU A 36 -7.10 15.51 -4.36
CA LEU A 36 -6.04 14.50 -4.34
C LEU A 36 -4.73 15.06 -4.89
N GLN A 37 -3.63 14.71 -4.24
CA GLN A 37 -2.27 15.02 -4.67
C GLN A 37 -1.49 13.73 -4.92
N LYS A 38 -0.37 13.78 -5.65
CA LYS A 38 0.45 12.59 -5.89
C LYS A 38 1.01 12.04 -4.58
N HIS A 39 0.95 10.73 -4.40
CA HIS A 39 1.50 10.06 -3.22
C HIS A 39 2.95 9.61 -3.46
N VAL A 40 3.76 9.65 -2.40
CA VAL A 40 5.17 9.21 -2.45
C VAL A 40 5.33 7.73 -2.77
N GLU A 41 4.32 6.92 -2.44
CA GLU A 41 4.27 5.50 -2.77
C GLU A 41 3.83 5.24 -4.22
N GLY A 42 3.36 6.25 -4.95
CA GLY A 42 2.60 6.11 -6.19
C GLY A 42 1.10 6.18 -5.96
N GLY A 43 0.33 6.53 -6.99
CA GLY A 43 -1.08 6.90 -6.85
C GLY A 43 -1.29 8.37 -6.49
N TYR A 44 -2.52 8.68 -6.12
CA TYR A 44 -2.92 9.95 -5.52
C TYR A 44 -3.53 9.72 -4.13
N PHE A 45 -3.49 10.73 -3.27
CA PHE A 45 -4.08 10.66 -1.94
C PHE A 45 -4.56 12.03 -1.43
N ALA A 46 -5.43 12.04 -0.42
CA ALA A 46 -5.73 13.21 0.40
C ALA A 46 -6.14 12.78 1.82
N GLU A 47 -5.69 13.49 2.85
CA GLU A 47 -6.17 13.27 4.23
C GLU A 47 -7.61 13.75 4.38
N ILE A 48 -8.48 12.85 4.84
CA ILE A 48 -9.91 13.06 5.08
C ILE A 48 -10.13 13.56 6.51
N ASP A 49 -9.45 12.91 7.46
CA ASP A 49 -9.62 13.16 8.89
C ASP A 49 -8.33 12.87 9.64
N ARG A 50 -8.09 13.67 10.68
CA ARG A 50 -7.08 13.43 11.70
C ARG A 50 -7.73 13.70 13.04
N ASN A 51 -7.91 12.63 13.80
CA ASN A 51 -8.66 12.68 15.04
C ASN A 51 -7.97 13.65 16.03
N PRO A 52 -8.67 14.66 16.60
CA PRO A 52 -8.06 15.62 17.51
C PRO A 52 -7.62 15.01 18.85
N LEU A 53 -8.07 13.80 19.19
CA LEU A 53 -7.59 13.07 20.35
C LEU A 53 -6.12 12.65 20.14
N ILE A 54 -5.25 13.11 21.04
CA ILE A 54 -3.85 12.72 21.11
C ILE A 54 -3.67 11.61 22.13
N ILE A 55 -2.92 10.58 21.78
CA ILE A 55 -2.59 9.43 22.62
C ILE A 55 -1.07 9.23 22.67
N PRO A 56 -0.52 8.59 23.73
CA PRO A 56 0.89 8.20 23.75
C PRO A 56 1.24 7.31 22.56
N ASN A 57 2.41 7.53 21.96
CA ASN A 57 2.91 6.66 20.90
C ASN A 57 3.18 5.25 21.47
N PRO A 58 2.46 4.21 21.01
CA PRO A 58 2.63 2.87 21.54
C PRO A 58 3.80 2.11 20.87
N PHE A 59 4.41 2.66 19.83
CA PHE A 59 5.44 1.96 19.07
C PHE A 59 6.81 2.05 19.75
N PRO A 60 7.57 0.94 19.79
CA PRO A 60 8.93 0.99 20.30
C PRO A 60 9.82 1.86 19.40
N PRO A 61 10.91 2.45 19.94
CA PRO A 61 11.92 3.11 19.13
C PRO A 61 12.43 2.14 18.05
N SER A 62 12.57 2.63 16.82
CA SER A 62 13.13 1.82 15.74
C SER A 62 14.58 1.44 16.03
N SER A 63 14.91 0.16 15.88
CA SER A 63 16.28 -0.37 16.00
C SER A 63 16.92 -0.71 14.64
N THR A 64 16.29 -0.37 13.51
CA THR A 64 16.74 -0.79 12.18
C THR A 64 16.96 0.39 11.23
N THR A 65 17.79 0.16 10.21
CA THR A 65 17.97 1.00 9.02
C THR A 65 16.63 1.11 8.28
N GLN A 66 15.86 2.15 8.61
CA GLN A 66 14.57 2.45 7.96
C GLN A 66 14.73 3.68 7.08
N THR A 67 13.96 3.74 5.99
CA THR A 67 13.81 4.97 5.19
C THR A 67 12.82 5.96 5.82
N ALA A 68 12.43 5.72 7.08
CA ALA A 68 11.43 6.51 7.78
C ALA A 68 11.95 7.94 7.99
N GLU A 69 11.08 8.91 7.73
CA GLU A 69 11.38 10.32 7.93
C GLU A 69 11.06 10.74 9.37
N LYS A 70 11.36 12.00 9.72
CA LYS A 70 10.95 12.55 11.01
C LYS A 70 9.41 12.69 11.07
N PRO A 71 8.79 12.64 12.26
CA PRO A 71 7.36 12.88 12.37
C PRO A 71 7.01 14.28 11.83
N MET A 72 5.89 14.38 11.12
CA MET A 72 5.37 15.64 10.59
C MET A 72 4.95 16.58 11.73
N SER A 73 4.43 16.02 12.83
CA SER A 73 4.09 16.80 14.04
C SER A 73 5.30 17.36 14.78
N GLY A 74 6.50 16.84 14.52
CA GLY A 74 7.71 17.19 15.25
C GLY A 74 7.83 16.55 16.65
N ASP A 75 6.86 15.74 17.07
CA ASP A 75 6.86 15.04 18.36
C ASP A 75 6.59 13.54 18.17
N ASP A 76 7.62 12.71 18.38
CA ASP A 76 7.50 11.27 18.22
C ASP A 76 6.96 10.55 19.46
N SER A 77 6.67 11.27 20.55
CA SER A 77 6.15 10.69 21.80
C SER A 77 4.64 10.46 21.80
N VAL A 78 3.93 11.02 20.82
CA VAL A 78 2.47 10.97 20.71
C VAL A 78 2.00 10.66 19.29
N ARG A 79 0.73 10.28 19.17
CA ARG A 79 0.00 10.13 17.90
C ARG A 79 -1.41 10.69 18.03
N ASN A 80 -2.01 11.10 16.92
CA ASN A 80 -3.48 11.19 16.85
C ASN A 80 -4.09 9.79 17.02
N ALA A 81 -5.30 9.68 17.56
CA ALA A 81 -5.94 8.38 17.75
C ALA A 81 -6.18 7.63 16.42
N SER A 82 -6.38 8.37 15.32
CA SER A 82 -6.47 7.84 13.97
C SER A 82 -6.23 8.94 12.93
N THR A 83 -5.86 8.52 11.72
CA THR A 83 -5.91 9.34 10.50
C THR A 83 -6.61 8.56 9.42
N SER A 84 -7.34 9.23 8.54
CA SER A 84 -7.96 8.62 7.37
C SER A 84 -7.59 9.36 6.09
N ILE A 85 -7.39 8.64 5.00
CA ILE A 85 -7.07 9.20 3.67
C ILE A 85 -8.00 8.62 2.60
N TYR A 86 -8.19 9.35 1.50
CA TYR A 86 -8.48 8.75 0.20
C TYR A 86 -7.18 8.30 -0.44
N TYR A 87 -7.21 7.16 -1.13
CA TYR A 87 -6.10 6.69 -1.96
C TYR A 87 -6.64 6.21 -3.32
N LEU A 88 -5.96 6.63 -4.39
CA LEU A 88 -6.40 6.42 -5.77
C LEU A 88 -5.25 5.90 -6.65
N LEU A 89 -5.46 4.75 -7.29
CA LEU A 89 -4.64 4.29 -8.42
C LEU A 89 -5.35 4.54 -9.74
N THR A 90 -4.59 4.88 -10.77
CA THR A 90 -5.07 5.22 -12.12
C THR A 90 -4.15 4.60 -13.17
N PRO A 91 -4.49 4.57 -14.47
CA PRO A 91 -3.62 4.03 -15.52
C PRO A 91 -2.30 4.80 -15.65
N THR A 92 -2.29 6.10 -15.32
CA THR A 92 -1.05 6.92 -15.32
C THR A 92 -0.19 6.67 -14.09
N THR A 93 -0.78 6.32 -12.94
CA THR A 93 -0.05 5.91 -11.73
C THR A 93 -0.68 4.65 -11.09
N PRO A 94 -0.46 3.48 -11.71
CA PRO A 94 -1.26 2.27 -11.46
C PRO A 94 -0.76 1.44 -10.30
N GLN A 95 0.20 1.94 -9.53
CA GLN A 95 0.97 1.15 -8.57
C GLN A 95 1.27 1.96 -7.32
N GLY A 96 0.99 1.36 -6.16
CA GLY A 96 1.58 1.69 -4.87
C GLY A 96 2.75 0.74 -4.59
N HIS A 97 3.96 1.28 -4.45
CA HIS A 97 5.17 0.49 -4.21
C HIS A 97 5.17 -0.10 -2.79
N PHE A 98 5.97 -1.15 -2.57
CA PHE A 98 6.09 -1.77 -1.25
C PHE A 98 6.53 -0.77 -0.18
N HIS A 99 5.67 -0.61 0.82
CA HIS A 99 5.91 0.19 2.01
C HIS A 99 5.26 -0.47 3.23
N ARG A 100 5.64 -0.04 4.42
CA ARG A 100 5.18 -0.60 5.68
C ARG A 100 4.87 0.52 6.66
N ASN A 101 3.83 0.30 7.46
CA ASN A 101 3.50 1.12 8.61
C ASN A 101 3.72 0.33 9.91
N LYS A 102 4.07 1.02 11.01
CA LYS A 102 4.00 0.44 12.36
C LYS A 102 2.55 0.27 12.83
N GLY A 103 1.69 1.20 12.46
CA GLY A 103 0.25 1.15 12.72
C GLY A 103 -0.46 0.19 11.78
N ARG A 104 -1.54 -0.40 12.28
CA ARG A 104 -2.45 -1.17 11.43
C ARG A 104 -3.26 -0.22 10.53
N THR A 105 -3.62 -0.70 9.34
CA THR A 105 -4.42 0.06 8.38
C THR A 105 -5.67 -0.71 8.00
N VAL A 106 -6.84 -0.10 8.20
CA VAL A 106 -8.13 -0.56 7.70
C VAL A 106 -8.35 0.06 6.32
N HIS A 107 -8.60 -0.75 5.31
CA HIS A 107 -8.84 -0.30 3.94
C HIS A 107 -10.28 -0.61 3.57
N THR A 108 -10.96 0.34 2.94
CA THR A 108 -12.34 0.19 2.47
C THR A 108 -12.41 0.60 1.01
N LEU A 109 -12.93 -0.30 0.18
CA LEU A 109 -13.18 -0.05 -1.24
C LEU A 109 -14.29 0.98 -1.42
N ILE A 110 -14.05 1.97 -2.27
CA ILE A 110 -15.07 2.93 -2.73
C ILE A 110 -15.45 2.60 -4.18
N GLU A 111 -14.46 2.52 -5.06
CA GLU A 111 -14.67 2.27 -6.50
C GLU A 111 -13.51 1.45 -7.08
N GLY A 112 -13.81 0.66 -8.12
CA GLY A 112 -12.78 0.00 -8.91
C GLY A 112 -12.34 -1.37 -8.40
N ARG A 113 -11.18 -1.80 -8.90
CA ARG A 113 -10.63 -3.13 -8.63
C ARG A 113 -9.10 -3.09 -8.71
N GLY A 114 -8.44 -3.88 -7.88
CA GLY A 114 -6.99 -3.97 -7.88
C GLY A 114 -6.50 -5.23 -7.18
N THR A 115 -5.18 -5.38 -7.14
CA THR A 115 -4.52 -6.46 -6.41
C THR A 115 -3.66 -5.86 -5.30
N TYR A 116 -3.74 -6.45 -4.12
CA TYR A 116 -2.77 -6.21 -3.05
C TYR A 116 -1.78 -7.37 -2.98
N VAL A 117 -0.53 -7.04 -2.64
CA VAL A 117 0.53 -7.99 -2.34
C VAL A 117 1.12 -7.63 -0.99
N LEU A 118 1.18 -8.60 -0.08
CA LEU A 118 1.72 -8.44 1.26
C LEU A 118 2.93 -9.35 1.45
N ILE A 119 3.98 -8.80 2.07
CA ILE A 119 5.08 -9.59 2.64
C ILE A 119 4.93 -9.51 4.16
N HIS A 120 4.69 -10.66 4.78
CA HIS A 120 4.48 -10.81 6.23
C HIS A 120 5.81 -10.76 6.96
N ALA A 121 6.47 -9.60 6.94
CA ALA A 121 7.82 -9.41 7.48
C ALA A 121 7.89 -9.50 9.01
N ASP A 122 6.76 -9.34 9.68
CA ASP A 122 6.55 -9.52 11.12
C ASP A 122 6.50 -10.99 11.56
N GLU A 123 6.28 -11.93 10.64
CA GLU A 123 6.22 -13.37 10.95
C GLU A 123 7.61 -14.02 10.94
N GLU A 124 7.79 -15.12 11.67
CA GLU A 124 8.95 -15.99 11.49
C GLU A 124 8.91 -16.62 10.09
N GLY A 125 10.04 -16.51 9.37
CA GLY A 125 10.14 -17.02 8.01
C GLY A 125 10.40 -18.52 7.97
N SER A 126 9.96 -19.19 6.91
CA SER A 126 10.40 -20.56 6.62
C SER A 126 11.69 -20.52 5.81
N GLY A 127 12.76 -21.13 6.32
CA GLY A 127 14.07 -21.11 5.66
C GLY A 127 14.65 -19.70 5.49
N GLY A 128 14.32 -18.78 6.41
CA GLY A 128 14.75 -17.38 6.35
C GLY A 128 13.93 -16.49 5.40
N LYS A 129 12.94 -17.04 4.69
CA LYS A 129 12.08 -16.29 3.76
C LYS A 129 10.69 -16.04 4.35
N LYS A 130 10.16 -14.85 4.10
CA LYS A 130 8.86 -14.40 4.61
C LYS A 130 7.72 -14.89 3.72
N ARG A 131 6.56 -15.09 4.34
CA ARG A 131 5.34 -15.45 3.63
C ARG A 131 4.89 -14.28 2.76
N VAL A 132 4.54 -14.59 1.52
CA VAL A 132 3.93 -13.63 0.58
C VAL A 132 2.48 -14.01 0.35
N GLU A 133 1.58 -13.02 0.39
CA GLU A 133 0.16 -13.16 0.13
C GLU A 133 -0.25 -12.21 -0.99
N SER A 134 -1.16 -12.64 -1.86
CA SER A 134 -1.82 -11.74 -2.80
C SER A 134 -3.33 -12.00 -2.82
N PHE A 135 -4.11 -10.94 -3.00
CA PHE A 135 -5.55 -11.01 -3.11
C PHE A 135 -6.09 -9.84 -3.92
N VAL A 136 -7.27 -10.05 -4.51
CA VAL A 136 -7.98 -9.01 -5.26
C VAL A 136 -8.89 -8.23 -4.33
N VAL A 137 -8.89 -6.91 -4.52
CA VAL A 137 -9.85 -5.98 -3.91
C VAL A 137 -10.86 -5.54 -4.95
N GLY A 138 -12.13 -5.58 -4.60
CA GLY A 138 -13.23 -5.37 -5.54
C GLY A 138 -14.58 -5.72 -4.93
N LYS A 139 -15.63 -5.68 -5.76
CA LYS A 139 -17.03 -5.85 -5.31
C LYS A 139 -17.54 -7.28 -5.42
N ASP A 140 -16.85 -8.18 -6.12
CA ASP A 140 -17.31 -9.56 -6.31
C ASP A 140 -16.89 -10.46 -5.13
N VAL A 141 -17.49 -10.18 -3.96
CA VAL A 141 -17.25 -10.93 -2.72
C VAL A 141 -17.59 -12.42 -2.88
N SER A 142 -18.55 -12.75 -3.76
CA SER A 142 -18.91 -14.14 -4.07
C SER A 142 -17.76 -14.94 -4.70
N LYS A 143 -16.81 -14.26 -5.34
CA LYS A 143 -15.59 -14.83 -5.91
C LYS A 143 -14.34 -14.62 -5.04
N GLY A 144 -14.51 -14.15 -3.81
CA GLY A 144 -13.43 -13.96 -2.85
C GLY A 144 -12.71 -12.62 -2.93
N GLU A 145 -13.23 -11.64 -3.67
CA GLU A 145 -12.71 -10.27 -3.63
C GLU A 145 -13.00 -9.62 -2.27
N ARG A 146 -12.08 -8.76 -1.82
CA ARG A 146 -12.22 -8.05 -0.54
C ARG A 146 -12.67 -6.61 -0.80
N SER A 147 -13.81 -6.23 -0.24
CA SER A 147 -14.27 -4.82 -0.22
C SER A 147 -13.79 -4.07 1.03
N VAL A 148 -13.43 -4.80 2.08
CA VAL A 148 -12.79 -4.28 3.30
C VAL A 148 -11.70 -5.26 3.70
N TRP A 149 -10.52 -4.77 4.02
CA TRP A 149 -9.41 -5.60 4.49
C TRP A 149 -8.51 -4.81 5.44
N ILE A 150 -7.77 -5.56 6.25
CA ILE A 150 -6.85 -4.99 7.24
C ILE A 150 -5.45 -5.46 6.90
N VAL A 151 -4.51 -4.52 6.91
CA VAL A 151 -3.08 -4.83 6.97
C VAL A 151 -2.59 -4.43 8.35
N GLU A 152 -2.19 -5.41 9.15
CA GLU A 152 -1.58 -5.16 10.46
C GLU A 152 -0.18 -4.54 10.28
N GLY A 153 0.27 -3.80 11.29
CA GLY A 153 1.60 -3.19 11.29
C GLY A 153 2.73 -4.22 11.12
N GLY A 154 3.88 -3.77 10.62
CA GLY A 154 5.04 -4.64 10.43
C GLY A 154 5.11 -5.35 9.06
N LYS A 155 4.03 -5.31 8.27
CA LYS A 155 3.93 -5.92 6.94
C LYS A 155 4.28 -4.94 5.84
N PHE A 156 5.03 -5.36 4.82
CA PHE A 156 5.15 -4.58 3.60
C PHE A 156 3.92 -4.84 2.73
N LYS A 157 3.26 -3.77 2.28
CA LYS A 157 2.11 -3.80 1.37
C LYS A 157 2.46 -3.06 0.08
N ALA A 158 2.07 -3.65 -1.04
CA ALA A 158 2.04 -3.01 -2.35
C ALA A 158 0.67 -3.24 -2.98
N SER A 159 0.28 -2.39 -3.91
CA SER A 159 -0.98 -2.53 -4.64
C SER A 159 -0.82 -2.12 -6.10
N PHE A 160 -1.65 -2.68 -6.97
CA PHE A 160 -1.71 -2.27 -8.36
C PHE A 160 -3.11 -2.38 -8.95
N LEU A 161 -3.40 -1.50 -9.89
CA LEU A 161 -4.66 -1.42 -10.62
C LEU A 161 -4.83 -2.64 -11.53
N LEU A 162 -6.03 -3.20 -11.58
CA LEU A 162 -6.41 -4.21 -12.58
C LEU A 162 -7.19 -3.54 -13.72
N GLU A 163 -7.03 -4.04 -14.94
CA GLU A 163 -7.84 -3.59 -16.09
C GLU A 163 -9.32 -3.94 -15.88
N GLY A 164 -10.24 -3.04 -16.27
CA GLY A 164 -11.67 -3.29 -16.16
C GLY A 164 -12.54 -2.06 -16.40
N GLU A 165 -13.85 -2.17 -16.17
CA GLU A 165 -14.75 -1.02 -16.30
C GLU A 165 -14.42 0.05 -15.25
N GLY A 166 -14.09 1.26 -15.73
CA GLY A 166 -13.78 2.40 -14.88
C GLY A 166 -12.37 2.33 -14.29
N ASP A 167 -11.35 2.20 -15.15
CA ASP A 167 -9.91 2.05 -14.87
C ASP A 167 -9.34 2.98 -13.78
N ARG A 168 -9.69 2.73 -12.53
CA ARG A 168 -9.14 3.35 -11.33
C ARG A 168 -9.51 2.50 -10.13
N LEU A 169 -8.74 2.61 -9.07
CA LEU A 169 -9.03 1.99 -7.78
C LEU A 169 -9.07 3.11 -6.75
N LEU A 170 -10.25 3.43 -6.22
CA LEU A 170 -10.44 4.40 -5.16
C LEU A 170 -10.80 3.67 -3.87
N ILE A 171 -10.06 3.96 -2.81
CA ILE A 171 -10.26 3.41 -1.47
C ILE A 171 -10.17 4.51 -0.42
N SER A 172 -10.66 4.23 0.79
CA SER A 172 -10.25 4.95 1.99
C SER A 172 -9.37 4.07 2.85
N GLU A 173 -8.33 4.65 3.45
CA GLU A 173 -7.49 3.99 4.45
C GLU A 173 -7.63 4.71 5.79
N THR A 174 -7.74 3.96 6.88
CA THR A 174 -7.68 4.49 8.26
C THR A 174 -6.53 3.81 9.00
N VAL A 175 -5.57 4.60 9.47
CA VAL A 175 -4.41 4.11 10.24
C VAL A 175 -4.68 4.33 11.73
N ILE A 176 -4.42 3.31 12.54
CA ILE A 176 -4.56 3.35 14.01
C ILE A 176 -3.29 2.82 14.70
N PRO A 177 -2.68 3.59 15.61
CA PRO A 177 -2.79 5.05 15.78
C PRO A 177 -2.57 5.84 14.49
N GLY A 178 -2.92 7.13 14.50
CA GLY A 178 -2.83 8.01 13.34
C GLY A 178 -1.42 8.07 12.74
N PHE A 179 -1.39 8.20 11.41
CA PHE A 179 -0.17 8.17 10.60
C PHE A 179 0.79 9.31 10.96
N GLU A 180 2.07 8.92 11.04
CA GLU A 180 3.24 9.79 11.06
C GLU A 180 4.33 9.19 10.16
N TYR A 181 5.12 10.05 9.50
CA TYR A 181 6.19 9.57 8.60
C TYR A 181 7.28 8.77 9.32
N SER A 182 7.43 8.95 10.64
CA SER A 182 8.34 8.14 11.46
C SER A 182 7.89 6.69 11.67
N ASP A 183 6.67 6.36 11.26
CA ASP A 183 6.13 5.01 11.29
C ASP A 183 6.09 4.33 9.92
N HIS A 184 6.50 5.04 8.88
CA HIS A 184 6.38 4.63 7.49
C HIS A 184 7.76 4.42 6.85
N ASP A 185 8.02 3.24 6.30
CA ASP A 185 9.23 2.96 5.52
C ASP A 185 8.97 2.21 4.22
N PHE A 186 9.83 2.45 3.22
CA PHE A 186 9.81 1.77 1.94
C PHE A 186 10.66 0.51 1.99
N LEU A 187 10.24 -0.50 1.24
CA LEU A 187 11.05 -1.69 1.02
C LEU A 187 12.21 -1.36 0.07
N THR A 188 13.45 -1.56 0.52
CA THR A 188 14.65 -1.43 -0.34
C THR A 188 14.90 -2.72 -1.12
N GLU A 189 15.62 -2.63 -2.24
CA GLU A 189 16.03 -3.79 -3.04
C GLU A 189 16.86 -4.81 -2.26
N GLU A 190 17.72 -4.32 -1.35
CA GLU A 190 18.53 -5.14 -0.46
C GLU A 190 17.65 -5.97 0.48
N VAL A 191 16.80 -5.29 1.26
CA VAL A 191 15.88 -5.95 2.20
C VAL A 191 14.91 -6.87 1.45
N PHE A 192 14.43 -6.46 0.28
CA PHE A 192 13.57 -7.32 -0.54
C PHE A 192 14.24 -8.67 -0.88
N GLY A 193 15.50 -8.65 -1.34
CA GLY A 193 16.25 -9.88 -1.63
C GLY A 193 16.45 -10.79 -0.42
N GLU A 194 16.53 -10.22 0.78
CA GLU A 194 16.58 -10.99 2.03
C GLU A 194 15.24 -11.65 2.34
N LEU A 195 14.12 -10.92 2.19
CA LEU A 195 12.80 -11.38 2.61
C LEU A 195 12.17 -12.43 1.69
N VAL A 196 12.43 -12.41 0.38
CA VAL A 196 11.73 -13.29 -0.58
C VAL A 196 12.66 -14.29 -1.29
N THR A 197 12.08 -15.30 -1.94
CA THR A 197 12.85 -16.22 -2.81
C THR A 197 13.27 -15.54 -4.11
N GLU A 198 14.27 -16.10 -4.81
CA GLU A 198 14.69 -15.58 -6.12
C GLU A 198 13.55 -15.60 -7.16
N GLU A 199 12.66 -16.59 -7.10
CA GLU A 199 11.50 -16.66 -7.99
C GLU A 199 10.50 -15.53 -7.71
N GLN A 200 10.19 -15.30 -6.43
CA GLN A 200 9.34 -14.19 -5.99
C GLN A 200 9.97 -12.83 -6.32
N ARG A 201 11.30 -12.72 -6.18
CA ARG A 201 12.05 -11.51 -6.55
C ARG A 201 11.87 -11.19 -8.03
N GLY A 202 11.99 -12.19 -8.90
CA GLY A 202 11.76 -12.05 -10.33
C GLY A 202 10.32 -11.67 -10.70
N GLU A 203 9.33 -12.14 -9.94
CA GLU A 203 7.91 -11.84 -10.19
C GLU A 203 7.45 -10.49 -9.63
N LEU A 204 7.99 -10.07 -8.48
CA LEU A 204 7.49 -8.92 -7.71
C LEU A 204 8.42 -7.71 -7.71
N GLY A 205 9.64 -7.80 -8.25
CA GLY A 205 10.62 -6.72 -8.20
C GLY A 205 10.13 -5.39 -8.81
N TRP A 206 9.18 -5.42 -9.73
CA TRP A 206 8.58 -4.20 -10.29
C TRP A 206 7.73 -3.41 -9.30
N LEU A 207 7.31 -4.02 -8.18
CA LEU A 207 6.61 -3.37 -7.06
C LEU A 207 7.57 -2.68 -6.07
N VAL A 208 8.87 -2.94 -6.15
CA VAL A 208 9.88 -2.27 -5.33
C VAL A 208 10.19 -0.91 -5.94
N ARG A 209 10.30 0.11 -5.07
CA ARG A 209 10.61 1.48 -5.51
C ARG A 209 12.06 1.53 -6.01
N LYS A 210 12.25 2.08 -7.22
CA LYS A 210 13.59 2.44 -7.71
C LYS A 210 13.96 3.81 -7.14
N GLU A 211 15.15 3.92 -6.58
CA GLU A 211 15.73 5.19 -6.12
C GLU A 211 15.92 6.18 -7.28
#